data_AF-A0AAE0QTC3-F1
#
_entry.id   AF-A0AAE0QTC3-F1
#
_cell.length_a   1.000
_cell.length_b   1.000
_cell.length_c   1.000
_cell.angle_alpha   90.00
_cell.angle_beta   90.00
_cell.angle_gamma   90.00
#
_symmetry.space_group_name_H-M   'P 1'
#
loop_
_entity.id
_entity.type
_entity.pdbx_description
1 polymer ?
#
loop_
_entity_poly.entity_id
_entity_poly.type
_entity_poly.pdbx_seq_one_letter_code
_entity_poly.pdbx_strand_id
1 'polypeptide(L)'
;MNSCVMVITETWLDSVVPDAAIELAGRCVYQADRTADSEYLALKCRPFYAPREFTAILGTAVYIPPQANAKLALEELNEAINSQLNAYPEGAGDFNHADLKIVMPRLHTNVHFPTRENNILDQVYTNSPQAYRPAPSPHLGSSDHISIELTPSYRPLICRTQPSFKTVQVWSEESTSQLQDCFENTDWELFIQSADLEEYSSSVLAYITFCTDTVLTTKTIKVFPNQKPWLARKVRSLLKARNSQAEISAVDLGPLCKQQSPQHVEGYQSHNGLQQQRLTDQP
;
A
#
# COMPACT_ATOMS: atom_id res chain seq x y z
N MET A 1 11.51 -5.00 9.40
CA MET A 1 11.84 -4.26 8.18
C MET A 1 10.66 -3.39 7.85
N ASN A 2 10.81 -2.08 8.04
CA ASN A 2 9.73 -1.11 7.85
C ASN A 2 9.78 -0.64 6.40
N SER A 3 8.67 -0.70 5.67
CA SER A 3 8.55 0.03 4.41
C SER A 3 8.17 1.46 4.73
N CYS A 4 8.95 2.44 4.30
CA CYS A 4 8.58 3.85 4.36
C CYS A 4 8.18 4.34 2.97
N VAL A 5 7.17 5.22 2.94
CA VAL A 5 6.84 6.03 1.76
C VAL A 5 7.14 7.45 2.17
N MET A 6 8.08 8.08 1.47
CA MET A 6 8.34 9.50 1.61
C MET A 6 7.60 10.21 0.49
N VAL A 7 6.74 11.16 0.87
CA VAL A 7 6.04 12.04 -0.06
C VAL A 7 6.63 13.42 0.18
N ILE A 8 7.25 14.00 -0.85
CA ILE A 8 7.74 15.36 -0.82
C ILE A 8 6.84 16.15 -1.75
N THR A 9 6.17 17.15 -1.21
CA THR A 9 5.43 18.15 -1.97
C THR A 9 6.28 19.42 -1.94
N GLU A 10 7.02 19.67 -3.02
CA GLU A 10 7.72 20.93 -3.22
C GLU A 10 7.10 21.69 -4.39
N THR A 11 6.96 23.00 -4.19
CA THR A 11 6.33 23.97 -5.08
C THR A 11 7.27 24.43 -6.18
N TRP A 12 7.56 23.56 -7.15
CA TRP A 12 8.30 23.97 -8.35
C TRP A 12 7.83 23.26 -9.63
N LEU A 13 6.62 22.72 -9.63
CA LEU A 13 6.07 21.99 -10.78
C LEU A 13 5.54 22.97 -11.84
N ASP A 14 6.43 23.74 -12.47
CA ASP A 14 6.08 24.45 -13.70
C ASP A 14 5.87 23.46 -14.88
N SER A 15 5.30 23.94 -15.98
CA SER A 15 5.00 23.10 -17.16
C SER A 15 6.22 22.48 -17.83
N VAL A 16 7.44 22.83 -17.40
CA VAL A 16 8.71 22.28 -17.88
C VAL A 16 9.15 21.08 -17.03
N VAL A 17 8.60 20.90 -15.82
CA VAL A 17 8.91 19.75 -14.98
C VAL A 17 8.15 18.51 -15.45
N PRO A 18 8.85 17.44 -15.86
CA PRO A 18 8.23 16.24 -16.40
C PRO A 18 7.28 15.59 -15.39
N ASP A 19 6.16 15.05 -15.87
CA ASP A 19 5.14 14.38 -15.04
C ASP A 19 5.70 13.22 -14.21
N ALA A 20 6.85 12.67 -14.62
CA ALA A 20 7.66 11.78 -13.82
C ALA A 20 9.16 12.11 -14.00
N ALA A 21 9.82 12.51 -12.92
CA ALA A 21 11.29 12.64 -12.90
C ALA A 21 11.99 11.28 -12.72
N ILE A 22 11.32 10.31 -12.08
CA ILE A 22 11.86 8.97 -11.78
C ILE A 22 10.72 7.95 -11.86
N GLU A 23 10.83 6.95 -12.73
CA GLU A 23 9.98 5.75 -12.69
C GLU A 23 10.51 4.77 -11.63
N LEU A 24 9.78 4.62 -10.53
CA LEU A 24 10.11 3.64 -9.51
C LEU A 24 9.55 2.26 -9.91
N ALA A 25 10.45 1.33 -10.23
CA ALA A 25 10.08 -0.03 -10.60
C ALA A 25 9.09 -0.66 -9.60
N GLY A 26 7.94 -1.13 -10.09
CA GLY A 26 6.87 -1.72 -9.29
C GLY A 26 5.89 -0.73 -8.64
N ARG A 27 5.94 0.56 -9.00
CA ARG A 27 4.94 1.57 -8.62
C ARG A 27 4.18 2.08 -9.84
N CYS A 28 2.94 2.49 -9.63
CA CYS A 28 2.13 3.09 -10.69
C CYS A 28 1.71 4.49 -10.25
N VAL A 29 2.15 5.51 -11.00
CA VAL A 29 1.53 6.83 -10.95
C VAL A 29 0.14 6.68 -11.56
N TYR A 30 -0.89 7.04 -10.82
CA TYR A 30 -2.27 6.86 -11.27
C TYR A 30 -2.80 8.13 -11.94
N GLN A 31 -2.45 9.29 -11.42
CA GLN A 31 -2.93 10.58 -11.90
C GLN A 31 -2.01 11.69 -11.40
N ALA A 32 -1.70 12.65 -12.27
CA ALA A 32 -1.04 13.89 -11.92
C ALA A 32 -1.77 15.00 -12.66
N ASP A 33 -2.45 15.89 -11.93
CA ASP A 33 -3.20 17.01 -12.50
C ASP A 33 -2.70 18.32 -11.91
N ARG A 34 -2.64 19.35 -12.74
CA ARG A 34 -2.28 20.70 -12.34
C ARG A 34 -3.30 21.67 -12.91
N THR A 35 -3.97 22.38 -12.03
CA THR A 35 -4.89 23.48 -12.37
C THR A 35 -4.35 24.79 -11.80
N ALA A 36 -5.01 25.92 -12.12
CA ALA A 36 -4.65 27.20 -11.52
C ALA A 36 -4.88 27.20 -10.00
N ASP A 37 -5.75 26.31 -9.51
CA ASP A 37 -6.23 26.29 -8.13
C ASP A 37 -5.70 25.10 -7.32
N SER A 38 -5.15 24.05 -7.95
CA SER A 38 -4.56 22.92 -7.23
C SER A 38 -3.52 22.14 -8.04
N GLU A 39 -2.57 21.53 -7.33
CA GLU A 39 -1.71 20.47 -7.85
C GLU A 39 -2.03 19.17 -7.12
N TYR A 40 -2.16 18.10 -7.89
CA TYR A 40 -2.65 16.81 -7.42
C TYR A 40 -1.78 15.68 -7.97
N LEU A 41 -1.32 14.78 -7.10
CA LEU A 41 -0.57 13.59 -7.48
C LEU A 41 -1.07 12.38 -6.71
N ALA A 42 -1.55 11.36 -7.43
CA ALA A 42 -1.99 10.09 -6.86
C ALA A 42 -1.01 8.95 -7.19
N LEU A 43 -0.46 8.34 -6.13
CA LEU A 43 0.48 7.23 -6.21
C LEU A 43 -0.13 5.97 -5.62
N LYS A 44 -0.27 4.93 -6.44
CA LYS A 44 -0.67 3.60 -5.98
C LYS A 44 0.57 2.72 -5.83
N CYS A 45 0.78 2.18 -4.64
CA CYS A 45 1.86 1.23 -4.41
C CYS A 45 1.42 0.09 -3.49
N ARG A 46 2.07 -1.06 -3.59
CA ARG A 46 1.95 -2.13 -2.60
C ARG A 46 3.33 -2.37 -1.99
N PRO A 47 3.66 -1.75 -0.85
CA PRO A 47 4.93 -2.02 -0.20
C PRO A 47 5.10 -3.52 0.07
N PHE A 48 6.33 -4.02 -0.10
CA PHE A 48 6.61 -5.45 0.03
C PHE A 48 6.18 -6.01 1.40
N TYR A 49 6.36 -5.21 2.45
CA TYR A 49 6.00 -5.56 3.82
C TYR A 49 4.63 -5.02 4.27
N ALA A 50 3.79 -4.54 3.34
CA ALA A 50 2.42 -4.16 3.68
C ALA A 50 1.65 -5.37 4.24
N PRO A 51 0.83 -5.19 5.31
CA PRO A 51 0.00 -6.27 5.83
C PRO A 51 -0.82 -6.92 4.73
N ARG A 52 -1.03 -8.24 4.80
CA ARG A 52 -1.75 -9.01 3.76
C ARG A 52 -3.19 -8.54 3.58
N GLU A 53 -3.73 -7.93 4.63
CA GLU A 53 -5.04 -7.31 4.69
C GLU A 53 -5.19 -6.15 3.70
N PHE A 54 -4.10 -5.44 3.40
CA PHE A 54 -4.09 -4.36 2.42
C PHE A 54 -3.66 -4.88 1.05
N THR A 55 -4.44 -4.56 0.02
CA THR A 55 -4.17 -4.92 -1.38
C THR A 55 -3.18 -3.96 -2.03
N ALA A 56 -3.32 -2.67 -1.74
CA ALA A 56 -2.39 -1.60 -2.08
C ALA A 56 -2.66 -0.41 -1.13
N ILE A 57 -1.71 0.52 -1.11
CA ILE A 57 -1.80 1.84 -0.49
C ILE A 57 -1.88 2.84 -1.64
N LEU A 58 -2.86 3.74 -1.57
CA LEU A 58 -2.94 4.91 -2.42
C LEU A 58 -2.49 6.09 -1.56
N GLY A 59 -1.50 6.84 -2.00
CA GLY A 59 -1.12 8.10 -1.39
C GLY A 59 -1.40 9.21 -2.37
N THR A 60 -2.25 10.16 -1.99
CA THR A 60 -2.54 11.35 -2.79
C THR A 60 -1.88 12.56 -2.17
N ALA A 61 -0.91 13.15 -2.88
CA ALA A 61 -0.32 14.43 -2.55
C ALA A 61 -1.16 15.55 -3.18
N VAL A 62 -1.47 16.58 -2.39
CA VAL A 62 -2.24 17.74 -2.81
C VAL A 62 -1.47 18.98 -2.40
N TYR A 63 -1.41 19.98 -3.29
CA TYR A 63 -0.96 21.32 -2.96
C TYR A 63 -2.00 22.33 -3.46
N ILE A 64 -2.48 23.19 -2.56
CA ILE A 64 -3.39 24.29 -2.90
C ILE A 64 -2.63 25.61 -2.71
N PRO A 65 -2.36 26.39 -3.78
CA PRO A 65 -1.66 27.66 -3.66
C PRO A 65 -2.37 28.63 -2.70
N PRO A 66 -1.64 29.46 -1.93
CA PRO A 66 -2.25 30.42 -0.99
C PRO A 66 -3.24 31.40 -1.63
N GLN A 67 -3.03 31.74 -2.91
CA GLN A 67 -3.85 32.63 -3.72
C GLN A 67 -5.00 31.94 -4.48
N ALA A 68 -5.06 30.60 -4.43
CA ALA A 68 -6.07 29.82 -5.15
C ALA A 68 -7.46 29.97 -4.55
N ASN A 69 -8.49 29.69 -5.34
CA ASN A 69 -9.85 29.61 -4.84
C ASN A 69 -10.09 28.24 -4.17
N ALA A 70 -10.05 28.22 -2.84
CA ALA A 70 -10.29 27.02 -2.03
C ALA A 70 -11.51 26.21 -2.47
N LYS A 71 -12.61 26.87 -2.84
CA LYS A 71 -13.85 26.18 -3.19
C LYS A 71 -13.72 25.40 -4.49
N LEU A 72 -13.15 26.02 -5.52
CA LEU A 72 -12.93 25.37 -6.81
C LEU A 72 -11.92 24.23 -6.68
N ALA A 73 -10.80 24.48 -5.99
CA ALA A 73 -9.80 23.46 -5.69
C ALA A 73 -10.41 22.23 -5.00
N LEU A 74 -11.24 22.45 -3.97
CA LEU A 74 -11.88 21.36 -3.24
C LEU A 74 -12.95 20.62 -4.07
N GLU A 75 -13.67 21.30 -4.96
CA GLU A 75 -14.62 20.68 -5.89
C GLU A 75 -13.90 19.76 -6.89
N GLU A 76 -12.81 20.24 -7.52
CA GLU A 76 -11.96 19.45 -8.43
C GLU A 76 -11.35 18.23 -7.73
N LEU A 77 -10.74 18.46 -6.56
CA LEU A 77 -10.17 17.39 -5.74
C LEU A 77 -11.23 16.37 -5.33
N ASN A 78 -12.46 16.81 -5.06
CA ASN A 78 -13.52 15.91 -4.68
C ASN A 78 -13.92 14.94 -5.78
N GLU A 79 -14.00 15.39 -7.03
CA GLU A 79 -14.26 14.51 -8.17
C GLU A 79 -13.12 13.51 -8.37
N ALA A 80 -11.87 14.00 -8.38
CA ALA A 80 -10.68 13.16 -8.55
C ALA A 80 -10.55 12.11 -7.43
N ILE A 81 -10.64 12.54 -6.17
CA ILE A 81 -10.48 11.67 -5.01
C ILE A 81 -11.68 10.71 -4.87
N ASN A 82 -12.93 11.12 -5.12
CA ASN A 82 -14.07 10.19 -5.06
C ASN A 82 -14.00 9.07 -6.09
N SER A 83 -13.46 9.35 -7.29
CA SER A 83 -13.23 8.32 -8.30
C SER A 83 -12.25 7.24 -7.80
N GLN A 84 -11.29 7.62 -6.96
CA GLN A 84 -10.20 6.76 -6.48
C GLN A 84 -10.48 6.11 -5.11
N LEU A 85 -11.17 6.80 -4.20
CA LEU A 85 -11.51 6.33 -2.85
C LEU A 85 -12.42 5.08 -2.86
N ASN A 86 -13.16 4.84 -3.95
CA ASN A 86 -13.93 3.61 -4.12
C ASN A 86 -13.05 2.35 -4.22
N ALA A 87 -11.75 2.50 -4.52
CA ALA A 87 -10.82 1.39 -4.69
C ALA A 87 -9.75 1.30 -3.58
N TYR A 88 -9.20 2.43 -3.10
CA TYR A 88 -8.10 2.47 -2.11
C TYR A 88 -8.14 3.78 -1.28
N PRO A 89 -8.09 3.76 0.07
CA PRO A 89 -8.69 4.86 0.82
C PRO A 89 -7.76 5.76 1.69
N GLU A 90 -6.60 6.23 1.17
CA GLU A 90 -5.65 7.07 1.94
C GLU A 90 -5.15 8.29 1.13
N GLY A 91 -4.94 9.45 1.79
CA GLY A 91 -4.48 10.70 1.15
C GLY A 91 -3.79 11.71 2.11
N ALA A 92 -2.76 12.43 1.66
CA ALA A 92 -1.95 13.34 2.49
C ALA A 92 -1.38 14.52 1.67
N GLY A 93 -1.57 15.77 2.09
CA GLY A 93 -1.11 16.94 1.32
C GLY A 93 -1.00 18.24 2.11
N ASP A 94 -0.47 19.28 1.47
CA ASP A 94 -0.47 20.65 1.97
C ASP A 94 -1.70 21.38 1.42
N PHE A 95 -2.66 21.66 2.31
CA PHE A 95 -3.93 22.26 1.92
C PHE A 95 -3.93 23.77 2.14
N ASN A 96 -2.86 24.36 2.67
CA ASN A 96 -2.74 25.76 3.05
C ASN A 96 -3.98 26.26 3.83
N HIS A 97 -4.93 26.90 3.14
CA HIS A 97 -6.11 27.52 3.73
C HIS A 97 -7.41 26.70 3.54
N ALA A 98 -7.35 25.54 2.88
CA ALA A 98 -8.52 24.71 2.55
C ALA A 98 -8.71 23.57 3.58
N ASP A 99 -9.97 23.25 3.89
CA ASP A 99 -10.32 22.09 4.70
C ASP A 99 -11.14 21.08 3.88
N LEU A 100 -10.53 19.93 3.61
CA LEU A 100 -11.15 18.84 2.85
C LEU A 100 -12.37 18.23 3.57
N LYS A 101 -12.53 18.43 4.89
CA LYS A 101 -13.72 17.96 5.62
C LYS A 101 -15.02 18.60 5.13
N ILE A 102 -14.94 19.81 4.58
CA ILE A 102 -16.12 20.54 4.09
C ILE A 102 -16.78 19.76 2.95
N VAL A 103 -15.96 19.19 2.06
CA VAL A 103 -16.45 18.47 0.88
C VAL A 103 -16.49 16.96 1.12
N MET A 104 -15.59 16.43 1.97
CA MET A 104 -15.50 15.01 2.33
C MET A 104 -15.59 14.77 3.85
N PRO A 105 -16.79 14.81 4.46
CA PRO A 105 -16.96 14.66 5.90
C PRO A 105 -16.60 13.26 6.44
N ARG A 106 -16.45 12.26 5.56
CA ARG A 106 -16.05 10.90 5.93
C ARG A 106 -14.55 10.76 6.18
N LEU A 107 -13.75 11.74 5.80
CA LEU A 107 -12.31 11.73 6.02
C LEU A 107 -11.96 12.28 7.40
N HIS A 108 -11.01 11.61 8.04
CA HIS A 108 -10.49 11.96 9.35
C HIS A 108 -9.10 12.58 9.18
N THR A 109 -8.94 13.82 9.66
CA THR A 109 -7.61 14.44 9.78
C THR A 109 -6.88 13.83 10.98
N ASN A 110 -5.60 13.48 10.81
CA ASN A 110 -4.79 12.93 11.89
C ASN A 110 -3.87 13.97 12.52
N VAL A 111 -3.56 15.08 11.83
CA VAL A 111 -2.58 16.08 12.27
C VAL A 111 -3.25 17.18 13.09
N HIS A 112 -2.70 17.45 14.27
CA HIS A 112 -3.24 18.41 15.24
C HIS A 112 -2.16 19.31 15.86
N PHE A 113 -0.99 19.39 15.24
CA PHE A 113 0.13 20.21 15.69
C PHE A 113 0.57 21.17 14.58
N PRO A 114 1.18 22.33 14.91
CA PRO A 114 1.70 23.26 13.92
C PRO A 114 2.73 22.60 13.00
N THR A 115 2.57 22.82 11.71
CA THR A 115 3.46 22.25 10.68
C THR A 115 4.36 23.30 10.04
N ARG A 116 3.95 24.58 10.10
CA ARG A 116 4.74 25.75 9.74
C ARG A 116 4.53 26.83 10.78
N GLU A 117 5.59 27.21 11.48
CA GLU A 117 5.52 28.15 12.61
C GLU A 117 4.42 27.76 13.62
N ASN A 118 3.38 28.58 13.79
CA ASN A 118 2.23 28.34 14.67
C ASN A 118 0.97 27.87 13.91
N ASN A 119 1.08 27.62 12.61
CA ASN A 119 -0.04 27.26 11.74
C ASN A 119 -0.03 25.76 11.40
N ILE A 120 -1.22 25.19 11.25
CA ILE A 120 -1.42 23.80 10.80
C ILE A 120 -1.85 23.87 9.34
N LEU A 121 -0.89 23.80 8.41
CA LEU A 121 -1.14 23.90 6.97
C LEU A 121 -1.20 22.52 6.31
N ASP A 122 -0.31 21.62 6.74
CA ASP A 122 -0.19 20.28 6.19
C ASP A 122 -1.18 19.34 6.89
N GLN A 123 -2.10 18.76 6.12
CA GLN A 123 -3.12 17.85 6.63
C GLN A 123 -3.01 16.46 6.03
N VAL A 124 -3.31 15.45 6.84
CA VAL A 124 -3.30 14.05 6.43
C VAL A 124 -4.67 13.47 6.69
N TYR A 125 -5.35 13.07 5.63
CA TYR A 125 -6.73 12.59 5.66
C TYR A 125 -6.81 11.08 5.42
N THR A 126 -7.51 10.38 6.31
CA THR A 126 -7.73 8.94 6.18
C THR A 126 -9.20 8.56 6.31
N ASN A 127 -9.58 7.46 5.68
CA ASN A 127 -10.94 6.92 5.77
C ASN A 127 -11.28 6.30 7.13
N SER A 128 -10.28 6.05 7.97
CA SER A 128 -10.43 5.42 9.27
C SER A 128 -9.86 6.34 10.34
N PRO A 129 -10.59 6.56 11.44
CA PRO A 129 -10.06 7.36 12.54
C PRO A 129 -8.87 6.64 13.16
N GLN A 130 -7.82 7.40 13.48
CA GLN A 130 -6.60 6.90 14.10
C GLN A 130 -5.84 5.85 13.25
N ALA A 131 -6.01 5.85 11.92
CA ALA A 131 -5.26 4.96 11.03
C ALA A 131 -3.74 5.11 11.20
N TYR A 132 -3.30 6.35 11.41
CA TYR A 132 -1.91 6.72 11.67
C TYR A 132 -1.79 7.56 12.94
N ARG A 133 -0.61 7.48 13.57
CA ARG A 133 -0.12 8.37 14.61
C ARG A 133 0.88 9.33 13.96
N PRO A 134 0.50 10.60 13.75
CA PRO A 134 1.44 11.59 13.27
C PRO A 134 2.34 12.05 14.41
N ALA A 135 3.62 12.24 14.11
CA ALA A 135 4.59 12.87 14.98
C ALA A 135 5.34 13.95 14.21
N PRO A 136 5.58 15.12 14.82
CA PRO A 136 6.43 16.14 14.23
C PRO A 136 7.87 15.60 14.15
N SER A 137 8.50 15.82 13.01
CA SER A 137 9.89 15.48 12.73
C SER A 137 10.65 16.73 12.29
N PRO A 138 12.00 16.74 12.38
CA PRO A 138 12.80 17.89 11.97
C PRO A 138 12.49 18.36 10.54
N HIS A 139 12.75 19.65 10.29
CA HIS A 139 12.72 20.21 8.94
C HIS A 139 13.58 19.38 8.00
N LEU A 140 13.09 19.16 6.78
CA LEU A 140 13.87 18.52 5.74
C LEU A 140 14.65 19.58 4.97
N GLY A 141 15.98 19.53 5.06
CA GLY A 141 16.84 20.49 4.37
C GLY A 141 16.63 21.92 4.85
N SER A 142 16.29 22.82 3.93
CA SER A 142 16.03 24.25 4.18
C SER A 142 14.54 24.60 4.20
N SER A 143 13.66 23.61 4.29
CA SER A 143 12.22 23.84 4.37
C SER A 143 11.84 24.59 5.64
N ASP A 144 10.90 25.52 5.53
CA ASP A 144 10.25 26.21 6.66
C ASP A 144 9.05 25.42 7.21
N HIS A 145 8.71 24.28 6.59
CA HIS A 145 7.76 23.30 7.11
C HIS A 145 8.51 22.15 7.82
N ILE A 146 7.92 21.66 8.91
CA ILE A 146 8.41 20.47 9.59
C ILE A 146 8.01 19.21 8.82
N SER A 147 8.80 18.15 8.93
CA SER A 147 8.40 16.86 8.39
C SER A 147 7.34 16.20 9.29
N ILE A 148 6.40 15.46 8.70
CA ILE A 148 5.42 14.69 9.45
C ILE A 148 5.73 13.20 9.32
N GLU A 149 6.04 12.54 10.43
CA GLU A 149 6.19 11.09 10.46
C GLU A 149 4.84 10.44 10.76
N LEU A 150 4.33 9.65 9.81
CA LEU A 150 3.09 8.90 9.97
C LEU A 150 3.39 7.45 10.34
N THR A 151 3.24 7.11 11.62
CA THR A 151 3.37 5.73 12.07
C THR A 151 2.01 5.04 11.98
N PRO A 152 1.85 3.92 11.24
CA PRO A 152 0.58 3.21 11.18
C PRO A 152 0.17 2.71 12.58
N SER A 153 -1.03 3.08 13.03
CA SER A 153 -1.62 2.54 14.26
C SER A 153 -2.20 1.14 14.05
N TYR A 154 -2.39 0.75 12.78
CA TYR A 154 -3.00 -0.52 12.42
C TYR A 154 -2.19 -1.69 12.99
N ARG A 155 -2.87 -2.53 13.78
CA ARG A 155 -2.34 -3.82 14.21
C ARG A 155 -2.88 -4.91 13.29
N PRO A 156 -2.01 -5.67 12.58
CA PRO A 156 -2.41 -6.79 11.75
C PRO A 156 -3.33 -7.79 12.47
N LEU A 157 -4.26 -8.40 11.75
CA LEU A 157 -5.21 -9.36 12.33
C LEU A 157 -4.49 -10.54 13.00
N ILE A 158 -3.35 -10.95 12.45
CA ILE A 158 -2.49 -11.99 13.03
C ILE A 158 -1.97 -11.63 14.43
N CYS A 159 -1.83 -10.34 14.73
CA CYS A 159 -1.41 -9.85 16.05
C CYS A 159 -2.61 -9.62 16.99
N ARG A 160 -3.82 -9.43 16.45
CA ARG A 160 -5.04 -9.13 17.21
C ARG A 160 -5.82 -10.36 17.62
N THR A 161 -5.76 -11.42 16.83
CA THR A 161 -6.63 -12.58 16.97
C THR A 161 -5.78 -13.85 17.02
N GLN A 162 -6.06 -14.70 18.01
CA GLN A 162 -5.35 -15.97 18.13
C GLN A 162 -5.66 -16.87 16.92
N PRO A 163 -4.67 -17.63 16.43
CA PRO A 163 -4.88 -18.62 15.39
C PRO A 163 -5.88 -19.69 15.85
N SER A 164 -6.79 -20.08 14.97
CA SER A 164 -7.73 -21.17 15.23
C SER A 164 -7.15 -22.50 14.76
N PHE A 165 -7.62 -23.59 15.35
CA PHE A 165 -7.29 -24.94 14.91
C PHE A 165 -8.48 -25.51 14.15
N LYS A 166 -8.22 -26.06 12.96
CA LYS A 166 -9.23 -26.74 12.15
C LYS A 166 -8.76 -28.15 11.85
N THR A 167 -9.66 -29.11 12.04
CA THR A 167 -9.45 -30.47 11.57
C THR A 167 -9.81 -30.53 10.09
N VAL A 168 -8.89 -31.02 9.27
CA VAL A 168 -9.09 -31.18 7.82
C VAL A 168 -8.81 -32.62 7.43
N GLN A 169 -9.60 -33.16 6.51
CA GLN A 169 -9.31 -34.43 5.85
C GLN A 169 -8.16 -34.24 4.85
N VAL A 170 -7.25 -35.21 4.82
CA VAL A 170 -6.06 -35.16 3.98
C VAL A 170 -6.23 -36.10 2.79
N TRP A 171 -6.23 -35.50 1.60
CA TRP A 171 -6.24 -36.21 0.34
C TRP A 171 -4.81 -36.51 -0.11
N SER A 172 -4.36 -37.74 0.07
CA SER A 172 -3.17 -38.33 -0.54
C SER A 172 -3.53 -39.14 -1.78
N GLU A 173 -2.58 -39.37 -2.68
CA GLU A 173 -2.78 -40.25 -3.86
C GLU A 173 -3.29 -41.64 -3.44
N GLU A 174 -2.74 -42.21 -2.38
CA GLU A 174 -3.19 -43.48 -1.81
C GLU A 174 -4.65 -43.43 -1.34
N SER A 175 -5.04 -42.42 -0.56
CA SER A 175 -6.42 -42.28 -0.08
C SER A 175 -7.42 -42.02 -1.22
N THR A 176 -6.98 -41.33 -2.28
CA THR A 176 -7.80 -41.11 -3.48
C THR A 176 -7.99 -42.40 -4.25
N SER A 177 -6.93 -43.21 -4.42
CA SER A 177 -7.02 -44.54 -5.05
C SER A 177 -7.95 -45.46 -4.27
N GLN A 178 -7.80 -45.55 -2.95
CA GLN A 178 -8.66 -46.39 -2.11
C GLN A 178 -10.13 -45.96 -2.14
N LEU A 179 -10.40 -44.65 -2.17
CA LEU A 179 -11.77 -44.14 -2.33
C LEU A 179 -12.36 -44.49 -3.70
N GLN A 180 -11.54 -44.39 -4.75
CA GLN A 180 -11.94 -44.79 -6.09
C GLN A 180 -12.31 -46.28 -6.12
N ASP A 181 -11.46 -47.15 -5.56
CA ASP A 181 -11.73 -48.59 -5.44
C ASP A 181 -13.02 -48.86 -4.64
N CYS A 182 -13.27 -48.13 -3.54
CA CYS A 182 -14.50 -48.26 -2.78
C CYS A 182 -15.74 -47.97 -3.63
N PHE A 183 -15.74 -46.87 -4.37
CA PHE A 183 -16.89 -46.45 -5.17
C PHE A 183 -17.12 -47.30 -6.43
N GLU A 184 -16.04 -47.83 -7.03
CA GLU A 184 -16.14 -48.76 -8.16
C GLU A 184 -16.73 -50.12 -7.74
N ASN A 185 -16.49 -50.55 -6.51
CA ASN A 185 -17.02 -51.80 -5.98
C ASN A 185 -18.37 -51.64 -5.26
N THR A 186 -18.93 -50.43 -5.22
CA THR A 186 -20.22 -50.15 -4.59
C THR A 186 -21.36 -50.51 -5.53
N ASP A 187 -22.32 -51.31 -5.06
CA ASP A 187 -23.59 -51.53 -5.76
C ASP A 187 -24.54 -50.35 -5.50
N TRP A 188 -24.60 -49.43 -6.47
CA TRP A 188 -25.42 -48.21 -6.36
C TRP A 188 -26.92 -48.47 -6.50
N GLU A 189 -27.32 -49.62 -7.08
CA GLU A 189 -28.74 -49.98 -7.25
C GLU A 189 -29.45 -50.22 -5.90
N LEU A 190 -28.67 -50.53 -4.85
CA LEU A 190 -29.18 -50.67 -3.48
C LEU A 190 -29.83 -49.40 -2.94
N PHE A 191 -29.43 -48.22 -3.43
CA PHE A 191 -29.98 -46.95 -2.96
C PHE A 191 -31.30 -46.58 -3.67
N ILE A 192 -31.59 -47.15 -4.85
CA ILE A 192 -32.73 -46.76 -5.71
C ILE A 192 -34.08 -47.26 -5.15
N GLN A 193 -34.08 -48.09 -4.10
CA GLN A 193 -35.29 -48.69 -3.53
C GLN A 193 -36.16 -47.72 -2.72
N SER A 194 -35.67 -46.53 -2.36
CA SER A 194 -36.45 -45.53 -1.64
C SER A 194 -37.39 -44.78 -2.59
N ALA A 195 -38.69 -44.71 -2.26
CA ALA A 195 -39.68 -43.96 -3.02
C ALA A 195 -39.54 -42.42 -2.86
N ASP A 196 -38.79 -41.99 -1.85
CA ASP A 196 -38.54 -40.59 -1.51
C ASP A 196 -37.14 -40.15 -1.94
N LEU A 197 -37.06 -39.00 -2.60
CA LEU A 197 -35.81 -38.40 -3.09
C LEU A 197 -34.93 -37.89 -1.93
N GLU A 198 -35.55 -37.46 -0.83
CA GLU A 198 -34.82 -37.01 0.35
C GLU A 198 -34.12 -38.20 1.04
N GLU A 199 -34.81 -39.34 1.15
CA GLU A 199 -34.26 -40.59 1.70
C GLU A 199 -33.14 -41.15 0.84
N TYR A 200 -33.31 -41.12 -0.50
CA TYR A 200 -32.26 -41.47 -1.46
C TYR A 200 -31.00 -40.61 -1.24
N SER A 201 -31.16 -39.28 -1.25
CA SER A 201 -30.03 -38.35 -1.17
C SER A 201 -29.31 -38.46 0.18
N SER A 202 -30.07 -38.63 1.27
CA SER A 202 -29.53 -38.82 2.61
C SER A 202 -28.74 -40.13 2.73
N SER A 203 -29.24 -41.22 2.15
CA SER A 203 -28.59 -42.54 2.20
C SER A 203 -27.30 -42.58 1.39
N VAL A 204 -27.32 -42.00 0.18
CA VAL A 204 -26.12 -41.86 -0.67
C VAL A 204 -25.08 -40.98 0.01
N LEU A 205 -25.49 -39.83 0.56
CA LEU A 205 -24.59 -38.92 1.26
C LEU A 205 -23.98 -39.57 2.51
N ALA A 206 -24.77 -40.33 3.27
CA ALA A 206 -24.31 -41.06 4.43
C ALA A 206 -23.25 -42.12 4.06
N TYR A 207 -23.47 -42.87 2.98
CA TYR A 207 -22.51 -43.86 2.50
C TYR A 207 -21.21 -43.22 2.00
N ILE A 208 -21.31 -42.16 1.19
CA ILE A 208 -20.13 -41.40 0.74
C ILE A 208 -19.35 -40.86 1.94
N THR A 209 -20.05 -40.27 2.93
CA THR A 209 -19.44 -39.77 4.15
C THR A 209 -18.71 -40.89 4.90
N PHE A 210 -19.35 -42.06 5.05
CA PHE A 210 -18.74 -43.24 5.66
C PHE A 210 -17.46 -43.69 4.94
N CYS A 211 -17.48 -43.79 3.62
CA CYS A 211 -16.29 -44.13 2.83
C CYS A 211 -15.19 -43.09 3.02
N THR A 212 -15.53 -41.80 2.95
CA THR A 212 -14.57 -40.71 3.15
C THR A 212 -13.97 -40.71 4.55
N ASP A 213 -14.75 -40.94 5.59
CA ASP A 213 -14.26 -40.95 6.98
C ASP A 213 -13.43 -42.20 7.30
N THR A 214 -13.69 -43.31 6.60
CA THR A 214 -12.92 -44.57 6.75
C THR A 214 -11.55 -44.47 6.08
N VAL A 215 -11.48 -43.86 4.89
CA VAL A 215 -10.25 -43.81 4.08
C VAL A 215 -9.40 -42.57 4.37
N LEU A 216 -10.03 -41.41 4.60
CA LEU A 216 -9.30 -40.15 4.76
C LEU A 216 -8.78 -40.00 6.19
N THR A 217 -7.46 -39.83 6.30
CA THR A 217 -6.86 -39.41 7.57
C THR A 217 -7.18 -37.95 7.87
N THR A 218 -7.44 -37.64 9.15
CA THR A 218 -7.64 -36.26 9.61
C THR A 218 -6.34 -35.67 10.15
N LYS A 219 -6.11 -34.39 9.88
CA LYS A 219 -5.01 -33.62 10.48
C LYS A 219 -5.54 -32.31 11.04
N THR A 220 -5.04 -31.94 12.22
CA THR A 220 -5.29 -30.62 12.79
C THR A 220 -4.30 -29.63 12.21
N ILE A 221 -4.81 -28.58 11.58
CA ILE A 221 -4.01 -27.48 11.06
C ILE A 221 -4.27 -26.20 11.85
N LYS A 222 -3.20 -25.45 12.07
CA LYS A 222 -3.26 -24.08 12.59
C LYS A 222 -3.60 -23.13 11.46
N VAL A 223 -4.71 -22.40 11.60
CA VAL A 223 -5.22 -21.44 10.62
C VAL A 223 -5.12 -20.03 11.19
N PHE A 224 -4.50 -19.14 10.42
CA PHE A 224 -4.36 -17.75 10.83
C PHE A 224 -5.57 -16.92 10.34
N PRO A 225 -6.02 -15.91 11.10
CA PRO A 225 -7.16 -15.06 10.74
C PRO A 225 -7.04 -14.37 9.37
N ASN A 226 -5.82 -14.02 8.96
CA ASN A 226 -5.52 -13.36 7.68
C ASN A 226 -5.25 -14.35 6.53
N GLN A 227 -5.51 -15.64 6.73
CA GLN A 227 -5.26 -16.68 5.76
C GLN A 227 -6.45 -16.82 4.80
N LYS A 228 -6.26 -16.38 3.55
CA LYS A 228 -7.31 -16.50 2.52
C LYS A 228 -7.61 -17.98 2.22
N PRO A 229 -8.88 -18.37 2.01
CA PRO A 229 -9.27 -19.77 1.81
C PRO A 229 -8.56 -20.46 0.63
N TRP A 230 -8.32 -19.72 -0.45
CA TRP A 230 -7.63 -20.20 -1.64
C TRP A 230 -6.10 -20.37 -1.46
N LEU A 231 -5.53 -19.95 -0.32
CA LEU A 231 -4.10 -20.04 -0.04
C LEU A 231 -3.70 -21.47 0.38
N ALA A 232 -3.88 -22.40 -0.55
CA ALA A 232 -3.52 -23.80 -0.41
C ALA A 232 -1.99 -24.00 -0.31
N ARG A 233 -1.59 -25.22 0.06
CA ARG A 233 -0.17 -25.61 0.22
C ARG A 233 0.67 -25.29 -1.01
N LYS A 234 0.17 -25.59 -2.21
CA LYS A 234 0.84 -25.32 -3.50
C LYS A 234 1.03 -23.81 -3.74
N VAL A 235 0.01 -23.01 -3.47
CA VAL A 235 0.11 -21.55 -3.61
C VAL A 235 1.13 -20.98 -2.62
N ARG A 236 1.18 -21.48 -1.39
CA ARG A 236 2.20 -21.07 -0.41
C ARG A 236 3.61 -21.43 -0.85
N SER A 237 3.82 -22.62 -1.41
CA SER A 237 5.16 -23.01 -1.89
C SER A 237 5.61 -22.15 -3.07
N LEU A 238 4.72 -21.84 -4.01
CA LEU A 238 4.99 -20.93 -5.13
C LEU A 238 5.32 -19.51 -4.65
N LEU A 239 4.54 -18.97 -3.71
CA LEU A 239 4.81 -17.64 -3.15
C LEU A 239 6.13 -17.58 -2.40
N LYS A 240 6.48 -18.64 -1.65
CA LYS A 240 7.77 -18.73 -0.95
C LYS A 240 8.92 -18.72 -1.96
N ALA A 241 8.85 -19.54 -3.01
CA ALA A 241 9.86 -19.58 -4.06
C ALA A 241 10.05 -18.22 -4.75
N ARG A 242 8.95 -17.55 -5.12
CA ARG A 242 8.99 -16.22 -5.72
C ARG A 242 9.62 -15.17 -4.80
N ASN A 243 9.24 -15.15 -3.53
CA ASN A 243 9.79 -14.17 -2.58
C ASN A 243 11.29 -14.40 -2.34
N SER A 244 11.74 -15.65 -2.28
CA SER A 244 13.16 -15.98 -2.19
C SER A 244 13.95 -15.50 -3.40
N GLN A 245 13.39 -15.60 -4.61
CA GLN A 245 14.03 -15.04 -5.81
C GLN A 245 14.12 -13.52 -5.79
N ALA A 246 13.07 -12.82 -5.34
CA ALA A 246 13.07 -11.37 -5.24
C ALA A 246 14.09 -10.85 -4.19
N GLU A 247 14.29 -11.57 -3.10
CA GLU A 247 15.33 -11.25 -2.11
C GLU A 247 16.74 -11.42 -2.69
N ILE A 248 16.98 -12.46 -3.50
CA ILE A 248 18.26 -12.66 -4.19
C ILE A 248 18.55 -11.52 -5.18
N SER A 249 17.56 -11.14 -6.00
CA SER A 249 17.72 -10.03 -6.96
C SER A 249 17.93 -8.66 -6.29
N ALA A 250 17.43 -8.45 -5.08
CA ALA A 250 17.66 -7.23 -4.32
C ALA A 250 19.08 -7.17 -3.71
N VAL A 251 19.69 -8.32 -3.41
CA VAL A 251 21.07 -8.42 -2.90
C VAL A 251 22.09 -8.16 -4.01
N ASP A 252 21.79 -8.57 -5.25
CA ASP A 252 22.68 -8.38 -6.41
C ASP A 252 22.81 -6.92 -6.88
N LEU A 253 21.90 -6.02 -6.46
CA LEU A 253 22.03 -4.56 -6.70
C LEU A 253 22.93 -3.84 -5.66
N GLY A 254 23.42 -4.57 -4.66
CA GLY A 254 24.25 -4.04 -3.56
C GLY A 254 25.63 -3.44 -3.91
N PRO A 255 26.32 -3.76 -5.02
CA PRO A 255 27.63 -3.16 -5.29
C PRO A 255 27.61 -1.83 -6.07
N LEU A 256 26.53 -1.51 -6.79
CA LEU A 256 26.52 -0.36 -7.71
C LEU A 256 26.34 1.01 -7.02
N CYS A 257 25.99 1.03 -5.73
CA CYS A 257 25.71 2.28 -4.98
C CYS A 257 26.92 2.83 -4.19
N LYS A 258 28.16 2.36 -4.45
CA LYS A 258 29.38 2.85 -3.76
C LYS A 258 30.41 3.57 -4.65
N GLN A 259 30.09 3.87 -5.91
CA GLN A 259 30.99 4.65 -6.77
C GLN A 259 30.24 5.79 -7.44
N GLN A 260 30.02 6.88 -6.69
CA GLN A 260 29.93 8.24 -7.23
C GLN A 260 29.93 9.23 -6.05
N SER A 261 31.11 9.45 -5.48
CA SER A 261 31.41 10.69 -4.77
C SER A 261 31.53 11.80 -5.84
N PRO A 262 30.84 12.96 -5.69
CA PRO A 262 30.98 14.05 -6.65
C PRO A 262 32.38 14.64 -6.57
N GLN A 263 33.09 14.63 -7.70
CA GLN A 263 34.30 15.41 -7.88
C GLN A 263 33.94 16.90 -7.81
N HIS A 264 34.76 17.64 -7.07
CA HIS A 264 34.75 19.08 -6.93
C HIS A 264 34.79 19.76 -8.31
N VAL A 265 33.80 20.58 -8.65
CA VAL A 265 33.85 21.48 -9.81
C VAL A 265 33.69 22.89 -9.30
N GLU A 266 34.82 23.57 -9.11
CA GLU A 266 34.90 25.02 -8.98
C GLU A 266 34.52 25.66 -10.32
N GLY A 267 33.65 26.67 -10.29
CA GLY A 267 33.30 27.40 -11.51
C GLY A 267 32.08 28.31 -11.39
N TYR A 268 32.15 29.33 -10.54
CA TYR A 268 31.31 30.53 -10.70
C TYR A 268 32.21 31.77 -10.68
N GLN A 269 32.60 32.22 -11.86
CA GLN A 269 33.22 33.53 -12.07
C GLN A 269 32.11 34.58 -12.10
N SER A 270 32.15 35.51 -11.14
CA SER A 270 31.32 36.70 -11.10
C SER A 270 31.87 37.76 -12.06
N HIS A 271 31.05 38.14 -13.04
CA HIS A 271 31.27 39.33 -13.85
C HIS A 271 31.04 40.58 -13.00
N ASN A 272 32.11 41.33 -12.71
CA ASN A 272 32.05 42.76 -12.41
C ASN A 272 33.05 43.48 -13.31
N GLY A 273 32.54 44.34 -14.18
CA GLY A 273 33.33 45.16 -15.08
C GLY A 273 33.07 46.64 -14.85
N LEU A 274 34.17 47.42 -14.92
CA LEU A 274 34.29 48.88 -15.06
C LEU A 274 34.19 49.65 -13.71
N GLN A 275 35.14 50.48 -13.28
CA GLN A 275 36.11 51.31 -13.99
C GLN A 275 37.44 51.46 -13.20
N GLN A 276 38.56 51.45 -13.93
CA GLN A 276 39.87 51.96 -13.48
C GLN A 276 39.97 53.47 -13.72
N GLN A 277 40.48 54.22 -12.73
CA GLN A 277 41.52 55.25 -12.88
C GLN A 277 41.97 55.65 -11.46
N ARG A 278 43.18 55.24 -11.04
CA ARG A 278 44.47 55.93 -11.21
C ARG A 278 44.67 57.02 -10.14
N LEU A 279 45.52 56.73 -9.15
CA LEU A 279 46.52 57.67 -8.60
C LEU A 279 47.50 56.90 -7.72
N THR A 280 48.77 57.16 -8.00
CA THR A 280 49.97 56.54 -7.48
C THR A 280 50.54 57.32 -6.29
N ASP A 281 51.38 56.60 -5.56
CA ASP A 281 52.54 57.05 -4.79
C ASP A 281 52.41 57.52 -3.33
N GLN A 282 53.26 56.84 -2.56
CA GLN A 282 53.68 56.90 -1.17
C GLN A 282 54.41 58.22 -0.78
N PRO A 283 54.85 58.42 0.49
CA PRO A 283 54.99 57.45 1.60
C PRO A 283 54.16 57.70 2.87
#